data_AF-A0A963SML7-F1
#
_entry.id   AF-A0A963SML7-F1
#
_cell.length_a   1.000
_cell.length_b   1.000
_cell.length_c   1.000
_cell.angle_alpha   90.00
_cell.angle_beta   90.00
_cell.angle_gamma   90.00
#
_symmetry.space_group_name_H-M   'P 1'
#
loop_
_entity.id
_entity.type
_entity.pdbx_description
1 polymer ?
#
loop_
_entity_poly.entity_id
_entity_poly.type
_entity_poly.pdbx_seq_one_letter_code
_entity_poly.pdbx_strand_id
1 'polypeptide(L)' 'MSLLEARKTYKPFEYPWAYDFWKRQQQVHWMPEEVPLGEDCRDWAQKITEHERNLLTQIFR' A
#
# COMPACT_ATOMS: atom_id res chain seq x y z
N MET A 1 2.57 -19.75 -24.19
CA MET A 1 3.87 -20.39 -23.92
C MET A 1 3.95 -20.71 -22.45
N SER A 2 4.98 -21.43 -21.99
CA SER A 2 5.18 -21.67 -20.55
C SER A 2 5.59 -20.37 -19.85
N LEU A 3 5.22 -20.20 -18.57
CA LEU A 3 5.63 -19.04 -17.75
C LEU A 3 7.16 -18.90 -17.66
N LEU A 4 7.90 -20.01 -17.79
CA LEU A 4 9.35 -20.07 -17.65
C LEU A 4 10.09 -19.80 -18.98
N GLU A 5 9.37 -19.61 -20.08
CA GLU A 5 9.95 -19.32 -21.39
C GLU A 5 9.99 -17.81 -21.64
N ALA A 6 11.18 -17.28 -21.93
CA ALA A 6 11.35 -15.85 -22.19
C ALA A 6 10.70 -15.43 -23.52
N ARG A 7 9.99 -14.29 -23.50
CA ARG A 7 9.32 -13.75 -24.69
C ARG A 7 10.12 -12.60 -25.30
N LYS A 8 10.22 -12.61 -26.63
CA LYS A 8 10.97 -11.59 -27.41
C LYS A 8 10.16 -10.32 -27.71
N THR A 9 8.84 -10.38 -27.68
CA THR A 9 7.95 -9.26 -28.02
C THR A 9 7.23 -8.73 -26.78
N TYR A 10 6.78 -7.47 -26.80
CA TYR A 10 6.08 -6.86 -25.65
C TYR A 10 4.56 -7.10 -25.65
N LYS A 11 3.93 -7.16 -26.83
CA LYS A 11 2.49 -7.41 -26.99
C LYS A 11 2.25 -8.41 -28.15
N PRO A 12 1.11 -9.13 -28.18
CA PRO A 12 0.04 -9.15 -27.16
C PRO A 12 0.47 -9.78 -25.83
N PHE A 13 -0.21 -9.44 -24.74
CA PHE A 13 0.08 -10.01 -23.43
C PHE A 13 -0.50 -11.43 -23.31
N GLU A 14 0.33 -12.40 -22.94
CA GLU A 14 -0.13 -13.77 -22.66
C GLU A 14 -0.90 -13.86 -21.35
N TYR A 15 -0.59 -12.98 -20.40
CA TYR A 15 -1.25 -12.85 -19.11
C TYR A 15 -1.82 -11.44 -18.91
N PRO A 16 -2.95 -11.10 -19.57
CA PRO A 16 -3.54 -9.76 -19.46
C PRO A 16 -3.85 -9.34 -18.02
N TRP A 17 -4.27 -10.30 -17.18
CA TRP A 17 -4.56 -10.07 -15.77
C TRP A 17 -3.38 -9.48 -14.98
N ALA A 18 -2.14 -9.80 -15.38
CA ALA A 18 -0.96 -9.27 -14.71
C ALA A 18 -0.80 -7.77 -14.97
N TYR A 19 -1.14 -7.32 -16.19
CA TYR A 19 -1.20 -5.89 -16.51
C TYR A 19 -2.33 -5.19 -15.76
N ASP A 20 -3.49 -5.84 -15.61
CA ASP A 20 -4.60 -5.27 -14.85
C ASP A 20 -4.25 -5.05 -13.37
N PHE A 21 -3.53 -5.98 -12.74
CA PHE A 21 -3.03 -5.78 -11.38
C PHE A 21 -1.95 -4.71 -11.28
N TRP A 22 -1.02 -4.65 -12.24
CA TRP A 22 -0.05 -3.55 -12.31
C TRP A 22 -0.77 -2.20 -12.41
N LYS A 23 -1.73 -2.08 -13.33
CA LYS A 23 -2.51 -0.85 -13.51
C LYS A 23 -3.27 -0.47 -12.24
N ARG A 24 -3.89 -1.44 -11.57
CA ARG A 24 -4.58 -1.21 -10.29
C ARG A 24 -3.61 -0.71 -9.23
N GLN A 25 -2.43 -1.32 -9.12
CA GLN A 25 -1.40 -0.88 -8.18
C GLN A 25 -0.95 0.56 -8.45
N GLN A 26 -0.76 0.95 -9.72
CA GLN A 26 -0.41 2.32 -10.07
C GLN A 26 -1.52 3.33 -9.73
N GLN A 27 -2.79 2.93 -9.87
CA GLN A 27 -3.93 3.80 -9.54
C GLN A 27 -4.11 4.04 -8.03
N VAL A 28 -3.59 3.16 -7.18
CA VAL A 28 -3.67 3.26 -5.71
C VAL A 28 -2.31 3.52 -5.07
N HIS A 29 -1.31 3.87 -5.87
CA HIS A 29 0.01 4.22 -5.36
C HIS A 29 -0.05 5.55 -4.62
N TRP A 30 0.50 5.57 -3.41
CA TRP A 30 0.66 6.75 -2.57
C TRP A 30 1.96 6.64 -1.79
N MET A 31 2.50 7.78 -1.38
CA MET A 31 3.72 7.87 -0.56
C MET A 31 3.38 8.39 0.84
N PRO A 32 4.03 7.90 1.92
CA PRO A 32 3.76 8.35 3.28
C PRO A 32 3.84 9.87 3.48
N GLU A 33 4.74 10.53 2.76
CA GLU A 33 4.95 11.98 2.82
C GLU A 33 3.76 12.80 2.29
N GLU A 34 2.85 12.17 1.55
CA GLU A 34 1.64 12.81 1.02
C GLU A 34 0.54 12.93 2.08
N VAL A 35 0.66 12.22 3.21
CA VAL A 35 -0.34 12.19 4.28
C VAL A 35 0.16 13.00 5.49
N PRO A 36 -0.41 14.19 5.76
CA PRO A 36 -0.02 14.97 6.92
C PRO A 36 -0.54 14.33 8.21
N LEU A 37 0.36 13.87 9.09
CA LEU A 37 0.01 13.21 10.36
C LEU A 37 -0.03 14.17 11.57
N GLY A 38 0.01 15.49 11.33
CA GLY A 38 0.15 16.48 12.41
C GLY A 38 -1.02 16.46 13.40
N GLU A 39 -2.25 16.24 12.93
CA GLU A 39 -3.42 16.16 13.79
C GLU A 39 -3.45 14.84 14.57
N ASP A 40 -3.11 13.72 13.93
CA ASP A 40 -3.00 12.41 14.56
C ASP A 40 -1.97 12.42 15.70
N CYS A 41 -0.81 13.07 15.50
CA CYS A 41 0.20 13.24 16.55
C CYS A 41 -0.31 14.08 17.73
N ARG A 42 -1.09 15.13 17.46
CA ARG A 42 -1.70 15.97 18.51
C ARG A 42 -2.73 15.17 19.30
N ASP A 43 -3.57 14.40 18.62
CA ASP A 43 -4.60 13.59 19.25
C ASP A 43 -3.97 12.45 20.07
N TRP A 44 -2.90 11.84 19.56
CA TRP A 44 -2.07 10.91 20.32
C TRP A 44 -1.52 11.53 21.61
N ALA A 45 -1.13 12.81 21.60
CA ALA A 45 -0.60 13.46 22.79
C ALA A 45 -1.69 13.90 23.78
N GLN A 46 -2.86 14.33 23.29
CA GLN A 46 -3.81 15.10 24.10
C GLN A 46 -5.17 14.42 24.34
N LYS A 47 -5.60 13.52 23.45
CA LYS A 47 -6.97 12.98 23.45
C LYS A 47 -7.06 11.48 23.71
N ILE A 48 -6.03 10.72 23.33
CA ILE A 48 -6.04 9.27 23.43
C ILE A 48 -5.82 8.80 24.87
N THR A 49 -6.71 7.95 25.36
CA THR A 49 -6.63 7.32 26.69
C THR A 49 -5.50 6.28 26.75
N GLU A 50 -5.08 5.91 27.96
CA GLU A 50 -4.04 4.91 28.14
C GLU A 50 -4.42 3.54 27.52
N HIS A 51 -5.69 3.14 27.63
CA HIS A 51 -6.17 1.89 27.05
C HIS A 51 -6.09 1.88 25.52
N GLU A 52 -6.56 2.95 24.86
CA GLU A 52 -6.48 3.08 23.40
C GLU A 52 -5.04 3.16 22.92
N ARG A 53 -4.18 3.89 23.66
CA ARG A 53 -2.74 3.96 23.38
C ARG A 53 -2.09 2.58 23.42
N ASN A 54 -2.43 1.77 24.41
CA ASN A 54 -1.95 0.40 24.54
C ASN A 54 -2.40 -0.45 23.36
N LEU A 55 -3.67 -0.36 22.95
CA LEU A 55 -4.20 -1.08 21.78
C LEU A 55 -3.44 -0.70 20.50
N LEU A 56 -3.37 0.60 20.19
CA LEU A 56 -2.72 1.09 18.96
C LEU A 56 -1.24 0.73 18.92
N THR A 57 -0.55 0.78 20.07
CA THR A 57 0.86 0.37 20.17
C THR A 57 1.05 -1.10 19.80
N GLN A 58 0.11 -1.99 20.15
CA GLN A 58 0.23 -3.41 19.78
C GLN A 58 -0.08 -3.67 18.30
N ILE A 59 -0.92 -2.83 17.67
CA ILE A 59 -1.26 -2.97 16.25
C ILE A 59 -0.11 -2.49 15.35
N PHE A 60 0.56 -1.40 15.71
CA PHE A 60 1.58 -0.75 14.87
C PHE A 60 3.02 -1.19 15.16
N ARG A 61 3.26 -2.10 16.12
CA ARG A 61 4.60 -2.57 16.48
C ARG A 61 5.07 -3.74 15.63
#